data_AF-A0A8S1X7Z5-F1
#
_entry.id   AF-A0A8S1X7Z5-F1
#
_cell.length_a   1.000
_cell.length_b   1.000
_cell.length_c   1.000
_cell.angle_alpha   90.00
_cell.angle_beta   90.00
_cell.angle_gamma   90.00
#
_symmetry.space_group_name_H-M   'P 1'
#
loop_
_entity.id
_entity.type
_entity.pdbx_description
1 polymer ?
#
loop_
_entity_poly.entity_id
_entity_poly.type
_entity_poly.pdbx_seq_one_letter_code
_entity_poly.pdbx_strand_id
1 'polypeptide(L)'
;MGNVFCYERDDDNIHWKQQLESTCQVMKKQMCWAEPILIQLKDLRVSNKYQKQLHSFAQSYDESSISDIQKSYKSRQSLKEDRNIQTIIKRTGFTEEDLVENFIKPSRASFNLSIQSVTPSYIYHEKTSNIGMGGSQVNFQDQMCFFVQITDKIKEHFDQPNELGIMIIHFRHSINQQHQDHTFQYLHEQLTLFCRTLYETIVVYYDMINLKKKYQVHAVLLNEETMLNFIVNYVMSNEGIYKVLYNSLLKELGQIQKQTEQFFKHNQNISVEDMEIPKDFQLKSQQNPYSQAIKTLQKLNKKYGPSSKVKVIINFSQQIQQHVRDANENRGSSLLMQADDLLPIIKYILIKSQIYDIDVHLTYIEKLITNGMLNSTSGYYVVTLQAALSSLRKQQNPILDNDIKKIKERFHQLELQNRPRRMSENKKLSRLYSIPQKPKIMQNNQIRAQSTAYHQRFISLHT
;
A
#
# COMPACT_ATOMS: atom_id res chain seq x y z
N MET A 1 1.69 -24.78 -49.42
CA MET A 1 2.78 -25.20 -48.50
C MET A 1 2.64 -24.40 -47.23
N GLY A 2 2.06 -25.00 -46.18
CA GLY A 2 1.87 -24.34 -44.89
C GLY A 2 3.14 -24.49 -44.07
N ASN A 3 3.67 -23.39 -43.55
CA ASN A 3 4.74 -23.39 -42.58
C ASN A 3 4.21 -24.00 -41.28
N VAL A 4 4.38 -25.31 -41.14
CA VAL A 4 4.27 -26.00 -39.85
C VAL A 4 5.54 -25.62 -39.08
N PHE A 5 5.42 -24.66 -38.17
CA PHE A 5 6.44 -24.45 -37.15
C PHE A 5 6.50 -25.71 -36.28
N CYS A 6 7.39 -26.64 -36.66
CA CYS A 6 7.83 -27.71 -35.78
C CYS A 6 8.62 -27.04 -34.64
N TYR A 7 7.93 -26.69 -33.56
CA TYR A 7 8.60 -26.37 -32.30
C TYR A 7 9.33 -27.63 -31.83
N GLU A 8 10.64 -27.52 -31.69
CA GLU A 8 11.52 -28.53 -31.13
C GLU A 8 11.01 -28.99 -29.75
N ARG A 9 11.32 -30.23 -29.39
CA ARG A 9 10.82 -30.88 -28.16
C ARG A 9 11.18 -30.05 -26.92
N ASP A 10 10.20 -30.01 -26.02
CA ASP A 10 10.06 -29.28 -24.75
C ASP A 10 11.13 -29.59 -23.66
N ASP A 11 12.43 -29.64 -23.99
CA ASP A 11 13.48 -29.90 -22.99
C ASP A 11 13.58 -28.77 -21.94
N ASP A 12 13.34 -27.51 -22.34
CA ASP A 12 13.28 -26.36 -21.42
C ASP A 12 12.09 -26.44 -20.45
N ASN A 13 11.02 -27.16 -20.82
CA ASN A 13 9.80 -27.28 -20.00
C ASN A 13 9.93 -28.32 -18.87
N ILE A 14 10.95 -29.17 -18.93
CA ILE A 14 11.24 -30.14 -17.86
C ILE A 14 12.02 -29.45 -16.72
N HIS A 15 12.81 -28.42 -17.04
CA HIS A 15 13.72 -27.80 -16.08
C HIS A 15 13.00 -27.19 -14.87
N TRP A 16 11.91 -26.44 -15.06
CA TRP A 16 11.21 -25.82 -13.93
C TRP A 16 10.61 -26.86 -12.98
N LYS A 17 10.07 -27.95 -13.55
CA LYS A 17 9.49 -29.06 -12.78
C LYS A 17 10.57 -29.78 -11.98
N GLN A 18 11.70 -30.12 -12.60
CA GLN A 18 12.84 -30.74 -11.90
C GLN A 18 13.41 -29.85 -10.79
N GLN A 19 13.53 -28.54 -11.05
CA GLN A 19 13.99 -27.59 -10.06
C GLN A 19 13.02 -27.51 -8.87
N LEU A 20 11.72 -27.43 -9.13
CA LEU A 20 10.70 -27.41 -8.08
C LEU A 20 10.67 -28.72 -7.29
N GLU A 21 10.76 -29.88 -7.97
CA GLU A 21 10.86 -31.19 -7.33
C GLU A 21 12.08 -31.26 -6.42
N SER A 22 13.25 -30.78 -6.87
CA SER A 22 14.47 -30.71 -6.06
C SER A 22 14.28 -29.81 -4.83
N THR A 23 13.71 -28.62 -5.00
CA THR A 23 13.44 -27.69 -3.90
C THR A 23 12.47 -28.30 -2.88
N CYS A 24 11.35 -28.87 -3.34
CA CYS A 24 10.37 -29.53 -2.47
C CYS A 24 11.00 -30.76 -1.77
N GLN A 25 11.85 -31.52 -2.44
CA GLN A 25 12.55 -32.67 -1.86
C GLN A 25 13.51 -32.28 -0.73
N VAL A 26 14.17 -31.12 -0.83
CA VAL A 26 14.97 -30.55 0.27
C VAL A 26 14.08 -30.08 1.41
N MET A 27 12.97 -29.42 1.07
CA MET A 27 12.07 -28.77 2.05
C MET A 27 11.11 -29.71 2.77
N LYS A 28 10.78 -30.89 2.23
CA LYS A 28 9.75 -31.79 2.80
C LYS A 28 9.95 -32.20 4.24
N LYS A 29 11.20 -32.18 4.73
CA LYS A 29 11.52 -32.49 6.14
C LYS A 29 11.19 -31.32 7.09
N GLN A 30 11.14 -30.10 6.57
CA GLN A 30 11.00 -28.87 7.33
C GLN A 30 9.65 -28.16 7.09
N MET A 31 9.03 -28.43 5.94
CA MET A 31 7.88 -27.70 5.43
C MET A 31 6.73 -28.67 5.14
N CYS A 32 5.58 -28.46 5.78
CA CYS A 32 4.42 -29.34 5.68
C CYS A 32 3.69 -29.29 4.34
N TRP A 33 3.90 -28.23 3.57
CA TRP A 33 3.31 -28.03 2.25
C TRP A 33 4.16 -28.66 1.13
N ALA A 34 5.43 -29.00 1.39
CA ALA A 34 6.34 -29.45 0.34
C ALA A 34 6.07 -30.90 -0.12
N GLU A 35 5.74 -31.81 0.79
CA GLU A 35 5.44 -33.22 0.42
C GLU A 35 4.15 -33.35 -0.42
N PRO A 36 3.01 -32.71 -0.08
CA PRO A 36 1.82 -32.76 -0.92
C PRO A 36 2.06 -32.20 -2.33
N ILE A 37 2.83 -31.12 -2.44
CA ILE A 37 3.21 -30.54 -3.74
C ILE A 37 4.08 -31.54 -4.53
N LEU A 38 5.08 -32.16 -3.89
CA LEU A 38 5.95 -33.13 -4.54
C LEU A 38 5.17 -34.35 -5.08
N ILE A 39 4.19 -34.85 -4.33
CA ILE A 39 3.32 -35.95 -4.79
C ILE A 39 2.55 -35.53 -6.04
N GLN A 40 1.91 -34.36 -6.02
CA GLN A 40 1.13 -33.88 -7.17
C GLN A 40 1.99 -33.57 -8.39
N LEU A 41 3.22 -33.06 -8.21
CA LEU A 41 4.11 -32.78 -9.32
C LEU A 41 4.42 -34.02 -10.15
N LYS A 42 4.52 -35.20 -9.52
CA LYS A 42 4.75 -36.47 -10.24
C LYS A 42 3.59 -36.79 -11.19
N ASP A 43 2.36 -36.48 -10.78
CA ASP A 43 1.14 -36.79 -11.54
C ASP A 43 0.77 -35.71 -12.56
N LEU A 44 1.31 -34.50 -12.42
CA LEU A 44 1.02 -33.38 -13.31
C LEU A 44 1.68 -33.55 -14.68
N ARG A 45 0.84 -33.61 -15.71
CA ARG A 45 1.25 -33.41 -17.11
C ARG A 45 1.53 -31.94 -17.32
N VAL A 46 2.78 -31.60 -17.68
CA VAL A 46 3.21 -30.23 -17.96
C VAL A 46 2.35 -29.64 -19.08
N SER A 47 1.59 -28.59 -18.79
CA SER A 47 0.73 -27.93 -19.78
C SER A 47 1.40 -26.66 -20.30
N ASN A 48 2.04 -26.76 -21.47
CA ASN A 48 2.69 -25.64 -22.17
C ASN A 48 1.69 -24.56 -22.66
N LYS A 49 0.38 -24.74 -22.43
CA LYS A 49 -0.67 -23.79 -22.83
C LYS A 49 -0.50 -22.42 -22.15
N TYR A 50 -0.16 -22.40 -20.87
CA TYR A 50 -0.15 -21.18 -20.06
C TYR A 50 1.10 -20.32 -20.26
N GLN A 51 2.27 -20.95 -20.47
CA GLN A 51 3.49 -20.25 -20.86
C GLN A 51 3.29 -19.53 -22.20
N LYS A 52 2.73 -20.24 -23.21
CA LYS A 52 2.40 -19.67 -24.52
C LYS A 52 1.41 -18.51 -24.40
N GLN A 53 0.43 -18.59 -23.51
CA GLN A 53 -0.52 -17.49 -23.28
C GLN A 53 0.15 -16.23 -22.75
N LEU A 54 1.10 -16.32 -21.81
CA LEU A 54 1.78 -15.13 -21.29
C LEU A 54 2.73 -14.51 -22.33
N HIS A 55 3.49 -15.33 -23.07
CA HIS A 55 4.35 -14.81 -24.14
C HIS A 55 3.56 -14.20 -25.30
N SER A 56 2.48 -14.85 -25.74
CA SER A 56 1.58 -14.30 -26.77
C SER A 56 0.93 -13.01 -26.30
N PHE A 57 0.55 -12.94 -25.02
CA PHE A 57 0.04 -11.74 -24.40
C PHE A 57 1.07 -10.61 -24.43
N ALA A 58 2.29 -10.88 -23.97
CA ALA A 58 3.36 -9.88 -23.97
C ALA A 58 3.69 -9.41 -25.40
N GLN A 59 3.68 -10.32 -26.39
CA GLN A 59 3.86 -9.98 -27.81
C GLN A 59 2.73 -9.07 -28.32
N SER A 60 1.48 -9.34 -27.96
CA SER A 60 0.34 -8.50 -28.35
C SER A 60 0.40 -7.08 -27.77
N TYR A 61 1.14 -6.87 -26.67
CA TYR A 61 1.36 -5.56 -26.08
C TYR A 61 2.28 -4.67 -26.93
N ASP A 62 3.23 -5.26 -27.67
CA ASP A 62 4.07 -4.53 -28.64
C ASP A 62 3.28 -4.21 -29.92
N GLU A 63 2.41 -5.12 -30.37
CA GLU A 63 1.69 -5.01 -31.64
C GLU A 63 0.46 -4.11 -31.58
N SER A 64 -0.21 -4.03 -30.43
CA SER A 64 -1.31 -3.10 -30.22
C SER A 64 -0.76 -1.74 -29.83
N SER A 65 -0.97 -0.73 -30.68
CA SER A 65 -0.64 0.64 -30.31
C SER A 65 -1.30 0.96 -28.97
N ILE A 66 -0.55 1.58 -28.05
CA ILE A 66 -1.07 2.02 -26.74
C ILE A 66 -2.36 2.85 -26.90
N SER A 67 -2.57 3.49 -28.06
CA SER A 67 -3.81 4.20 -28.38
C SER A 67 -5.04 3.30 -28.39
N ASP A 68 -4.92 2.04 -28.81
CA ASP A 68 -6.04 1.10 -28.90
C ASP A 68 -6.30 0.41 -27.56
N ILE A 69 -5.25 0.12 -26.79
CA ILE A 69 -5.39 -0.32 -25.39
C ILE A 69 -6.01 0.78 -24.54
N GLN A 70 -5.57 2.04 -24.67
CA GLN A 70 -6.13 3.18 -23.94
C GLN A 70 -7.58 3.48 -24.35
N LYS A 71 -7.93 3.37 -25.64
CA LYS A 71 -9.33 3.46 -26.11
C LYS A 71 -10.19 2.33 -25.54
N SER A 72 -9.69 1.10 -25.57
CA SER A 72 -10.35 -0.07 -24.98
C SER A 72 -10.53 0.09 -23.47
N TYR A 73 -9.51 0.56 -22.75
CA TYR A 73 -9.57 0.80 -21.30
C TYR A 73 -10.56 1.92 -20.96
N LYS A 74 -10.52 3.06 -21.66
CA LYS A 74 -11.49 4.15 -21.48
C LYS A 74 -12.93 3.69 -21.77
N SER A 75 -13.15 2.87 -22.81
CA SER A 75 -14.48 2.32 -23.10
C SER A 75 -14.95 1.29 -22.07
N ARG A 76 -14.03 0.50 -21.48
CA ARG A 76 -14.34 -0.48 -20.42
C ARG A 76 -14.53 0.20 -19.06
N GLN A 77 -13.89 1.34 -18.83
CA GLN A 77 -14.07 2.15 -17.61
C GLN A 77 -15.42 2.85 -17.64
N SER A 78 -15.82 3.47 -18.75
CA SER A 78 -17.15 4.08 -18.88
C SER A 78 -18.27 3.03 -18.72
N LEU A 79 -18.13 1.86 -19.35
CA LEU A 79 -19.11 0.77 -19.22
C LEU A 79 -19.16 0.13 -17.80
N LYS A 80 -18.07 0.18 -17.04
CA LYS A 80 -18.05 -0.28 -15.64
C LYS A 80 -18.54 0.79 -14.67
N GLU A 81 -18.30 2.06 -14.95
CA GLU A 81 -18.81 3.20 -14.18
C GLU A 81 -20.33 3.31 -14.35
N ASP A 82 -20.85 3.16 -15.57
CA ASP A 82 -22.30 3.14 -15.83
C ASP A 82 -23.00 1.95 -15.15
N ARG A 83 -22.39 0.77 -15.17
CA ARG A 83 -22.93 -0.40 -14.45
C ARG A 83 -22.87 -0.24 -12.94
N ASN A 84 -21.83 0.40 -12.39
CA ASN A 84 -21.71 0.67 -10.97
C ASN A 84 -22.71 1.74 -10.52
N ILE A 85 -22.92 2.80 -11.31
CA ILE A 85 -23.91 3.85 -11.04
C ILE A 85 -25.32 3.26 -11.08
N GLN A 86 -25.65 2.47 -12.10
CA GLN A 86 -26.94 1.76 -12.20
C GLN A 86 -27.15 0.76 -11.04
N THR A 87 -26.08 0.09 -10.58
CA THR A 87 -26.14 -0.83 -9.43
C THR A 87 -26.30 -0.10 -8.11
N ILE A 88 -25.71 1.10 -7.98
CA ILE A 88 -25.86 1.97 -6.80
C ILE A 88 -27.27 2.56 -6.78
N ILE A 89 -27.76 3.14 -7.88
CA ILE A 89 -29.14 3.64 -8.04
C ILE A 89 -30.16 2.55 -7.67
N LYS A 90 -30.00 1.32 -8.17
CA LYS A 90 -30.87 0.18 -7.82
C LYS A 90 -30.80 -0.26 -6.35
N ARG A 91 -29.69 -0.02 -5.65
CA ARG A 91 -29.48 -0.47 -4.27
C ARG A 91 -29.78 0.61 -3.23
N THR A 92 -29.69 1.88 -3.60
CA THR A 92 -29.84 3.01 -2.67
C THR A 92 -31.09 3.84 -2.94
N GLY A 93 -31.70 3.71 -4.12
CA GLY A 93 -32.91 4.47 -4.50
C GLY A 93 -32.66 5.94 -4.84
N PHE A 94 -31.40 6.36 -5.00
CA PHE A 94 -31.04 7.72 -5.39
C PHE A 94 -31.19 7.91 -6.91
N THR A 95 -31.67 9.07 -7.33
CA THR A 95 -31.73 9.44 -8.75
C THR A 95 -30.35 9.81 -9.28
N GLU A 96 -30.18 9.83 -10.60
CA GLU A 96 -28.90 10.20 -11.23
C GLU A 96 -28.53 11.66 -10.91
N GLU A 97 -29.54 12.53 -10.77
CA GLU A 97 -29.36 13.93 -10.36
C GLU A 97 -28.87 14.07 -8.91
N ASP A 98 -29.35 13.24 -7.97
CA ASP A 98 -28.89 13.22 -6.57
C ASP A 98 -27.40 12.86 -6.42
N LEU A 99 -26.90 12.00 -7.32
CA LEU A 99 -25.50 11.57 -7.34
C LEU A 99 -24.58 12.65 -7.93
N VAL A 100 -25.06 13.37 -8.94
CA VAL A 100 -24.31 14.47 -9.57
C VAL A 100 -24.14 15.65 -8.60
N GLU A 101 -25.19 16.00 -7.85
CA GLU A 101 -25.15 17.15 -6.94
C GLU A 101 -24.29 16.92 -5.69
N ASN A 102 -24.20 15.67 -5.21
CA ASN A 102 -23.46 15.31 -3.99
C ASN A 102 -22.05 14.73 -4.23
N PHE A 103 -21.76 14.17 -5.41
CA PHE A 103 -20.49 13.47 -5.66
C PHE A 103 -19.75 13.92 -6.94
N ILE A 104 -20.40 14.64 -7.86
CA ILE A 104 -19.83 15.00 -9.17
C ILE A 104 -19.84 16.52 -9.42
N LYS A 105 -19.42 17.31 -8.42
CA LYS A 105 -18.72 18.57 -8.74
C LYS A 105 -17.21 18.38 -8.53
N PRO A 106 -16.49 17.74 -9.47
CA PRO A 106 -15.04 17.75 -9.45
C PRO A 106 -14.57 19.17 -9.80
N SER A 107 -13.98 19.86 -8.82
CA SER A 107 -13.00 20.90 -9.15
C SER A 107 -11.91 20.25 -10.02
N ARG A 108 -11.49 20.94 -11.08
CA ARG A 108 -10.62 20.48 -12.19
C ARG A 108 -9.26 19.87 -11.80
N ALA A 109 -8.97 19.66 -10.52
CA ALA A 109 -7.74 19.06 -10.00
C ALA A 109 -7.83 17.53 -9.73
N SER A 110 -9.00 16.89 -9.89
CA SER A 110 -9.23 15.50 -9.48
C SER A 110 -8.92 14.42 -10.53
N PHE A 111 -8.44 14.79 -11.71
CA PHE A 111 -8.16 13.82 -12.80
C PHE A 111 -6.99 12.85 -12.53
N ASN A 112 -6.22 13.04 -11.45
CA ASN A 112 -5.11 12.15 -11.06
C ASN A 112 -5.49 11.04 -10.07
N LEU A 113 -6.75 10.97 -9.60
CA LEU A 113 -7.16 9.99 -8.58
C LEU A 113 -7.81 8.71 -9.16
N SER A 114 -8.12 8.65 -10.45
CA SER A 114 -8.88 7.54 -11.06
C SER A 114 -8.06 6.29 -11.40
N ILE A 115 -6.73 6.31 -11.25
CA ILE A 115 -5.86 5.12 -11.43
C ILE A 115 -5.81 4.23 -10.16
N GLN A 116 -6.49 4.61 -9.09
CA GLN A 116 -6.35 3.98 -7.78
C GLN A 116 -7.30 2.79 -7.50
N SER A 117 -8.10 2.31 -8.45
CA SER A 117 -9.32 1.55 -8.08
C SER A 117 -9.28 0.03 -8.11
N VAL A 118 -8.24 -0.68 -8.59
CA VAL A 118 -8.31 -2.18 -8.58
C VAL A 118 -7.04 -2.92 -8.14
N THR A 119 -5.85 -2.34 -8.25
CA THR A 119 -4.59 -2.96 -7.80
C THR A 119 -3.93 -2.17 -6.66
N PRO A 120 -2.98 -2.76 -5.90
CA PRO A 120 -2.11 -2.05 -4.94
C PRO A 120 -1.18 -1.00 -5.60
N SER A 121 -1.55 -0.45 -6.75
CA SER A 121 -0.78 0.33 -7.71
C SER A 121 -0.02 1.52 -7.13
N TYR A 122 -0.50 2.14 -6.05
CA TYR A 122 0.19 3.24 -5.38
C TYR A 122 1.56 2.84 -4.81
N ILE A 123 1.70 1.59 -4.36
CA ILE A 123 2.92 1.09 -3.71
C ILE A 123 4.08 0.94 -4.70
N TYR A 124 3.75 0.72 -5.97
CA TYR A 124 4.73 0.55 -7.04
C TYR A 124 5.14 1.88 -7.69
N HIS A 125 4.44 2.98 -7.35
CA HIS A 125 4.72 4.34 -7.82
C HIS A 125 5.99 4.95 -7.21
N GLU A 126 6.41 4.52 -6.03
CA GLU A 126 7.53 5.15 -5.32
C GLU A 126 8.91 4.66 -5.76
N LYS A 127 9.02 3.44 -6.32
CA LYS A 127 10.31 2.86 -6.74
C LYS A 127 10.84 3.45 -8.04
N THR A 128 9.95 3.83 -8.95
CA THR A 128 10.31 4.34 -10.29
C THR A 128 10.64 5.83 -10.30
N SER A 129 10.14 6.62 -9.34
CA SER A 129 10.49 8.04 -9.22
C SER A 129 11.96 8.29 -8.86
N ASN A 130 12.70 7.26 -8.42
CA ASN A 130 14.14 7.32 -8.17
C ASN A 130 14.99 6.90 -9.38
N ILE A 131 14.40 6.31 -10.42
CA ILE A 131 15.10 5.95 -11.66
C ILE A 131 15.00 7.16 -12.60
N GLY A 132 15.58 8.27 -12.17
CA GLY A 132 15.95 9.37 -13.06
C GLY A 132 17.39 9.15 -13.52
N MET A 133 17.67 9.47 -14.79
CA MET A 133 19.01 9.54 -15.42
C MET A 133 19.51 8.27 -16.13
N GLY A 134 18.70 7.70 -17.02
CA GLY A 134 19.14 6.62 -17.91
C GLY A 134 18.29 6.44 -19.17
N GLY A 135 18.18 7.49 -20.00
CA GLY A 135 17.93 7.40 -21.45
C GLY A 135 16.61 6.83 -21.99
N SER A 136 15.77 6.14 -21.20
CA SER A 136 14.57 5.47 -21.74
C SER A 136 13.28 6.21 -21.39
N GLN A 137 12.64 6.81 -22.41
CA GLN A 137 11.46 7.68 -22.32
C GLN A 137 10.12 6.94 -22.13
N VAL A 138 10.08 5.80 -21.48
CA VAL A 138 8.77 5.16 -21.24
C VAL A 138 8.08 5.80 -20.05
N ASN A 139 6.84 6.23 -20.27
CA ASN A 139 6.01 6.82 -19.24
C ASN A 139 5.81 5.79 -18.12
N PHE A 140 5.97 6.21 -16.87
CA PHE A 140 5.72 5.37 -15.69
C PHE A 140 4.33 4.70 -15.74
N GLN A 141 3.34 5.41 -16.29
CA GLN A 141 2.00 4.88 -16.50
C GLN A 141 2.02 3.61 -17.37
N ASP A 142 2.86 3.56 -18.40
CA ASP A 142 2.97 2.42 -19.31
C ASP A 142 3.68 1.24 -18.63
N GLN A 143 4.69 1.51 -17.80
CA GLN A 143 5.32 0.47 -16.97
C GLN A 143 4.32 -0.15 -16.00
N MET A 144 3.47 0.67 -15.37
CA MET A 144 2.42 0.20 -14.46
C MET A 144 1.33 -0.59 -15.19
N CYS A 145 0.88 -0.13 -16.36
CA CYS A 145 -0.08 -0.86 -17.17
C CYS A 145 0.45 -2.24 -17.56
N PHE A 146 1.69 -2.30 -18.04
CA PHE A 146 2.36 -3.56 -18.34
C PHE A 146 2.46 -4.48 -17.12
N PHE A 147 2.92 -3.95 -15.99
CA PHE A 147 3.04 -4.71 -14.74
C PHE A 147 1.68 -5.27 -14.28
N VAL A 148 0.64 -4.43 -14.23
CA VAL A 148 -0.71 -4.84 -13.83
C VAL A 148 -1.21 -5.97 -14.71
N GLN A 149 -1.07 -5.86 -16.02
CA GLN A 149 -1.54 -6.88 -16.96
C GLN A 149 -0.78 -8.21 -16.81
N ILE A 150 0.54 -8.17 -16.66
CA ILE A 150 1.33 -9.37 -16.37
C ILE A 150 0.87 -10.01 -15.06
N THR A 151 0.70 -9.22 -14.00
CA THR A 151 0.24 -9.75 -12.70
C THR A 151 -1.20 -10.26 -12.74
N ASP A 152 -2.08 -9.67 -13.54
CA ASP A 152 -3.46 -10.14 -13.72
C ASP A 152 -3.48 -11.50 -14.44
N LYS A 153 -2.59 -11.71 -15.42
CA LYS A 153 -2.43 -13.00 -16.09
C LYS A 153 -1.87 -14.08 -15.17
N ILE A 154 -0.84 -13.74 -14.39
CA ILE A 154 -0.30 -14.67 -13.37
C ILE A 154 -1.37 -15.01 -12.33
N LYS A 155 -2.16 -14.02 -11.90
CA LYS A 155 -3.27 -14.20 -10.99
C LYS A 155 -4.34 -15.14 -11.56
N GLU A 156 -4.74 -14.94 -12.81
CA GLU A 156 -5.68 -15.83 -13.50
C GLU A 156 -5.19 -17.28 -13.45
N HIS A 157 -3.89 -17.50 -13.64
CA HIS A 157 -3.28 -18.82 -13.57
C HIS A 157 -3.22 -19.37 -12.15
N PHE A 158 -2.98 -18.55 -11.12
CA PHE A 158 -3.07 -18.98 -9.73
C PHE A 158 -4.48 -19.45 -9.33
N ASP A 159 -5.52 -18.93 -9.98
CA ASP A 159 -6.91 -19.31 -9.76
C ASP A 159 -7.33 -20.57 -10.56
N GLN A 160 -6.49 -21.08 -11.46
CA GLN A 160 -6.74 -22.30 -12.23
C GLN A 160 -6.19 -23.55 -11.52
N PRO A 161 -6.74 -24.76 -11.75
CA PRO A 161 -6.18 -26.02 -11.29
C PRO A 161 -4.96 -26.44 -12.15
N ASN A 162 -4.05 -25.51 -12.41
CA ASN A 162 -2.75 -25.77 -13.03
C ASN A 162 -1.68 -25.95 -11.95
N GLU A 163 -0.43 -26.06 -12.36
CA GLU A 163 0.67 -26.39 -11.47
C GLU A 163 0.88 -25.32 -10.39
N LEU A 164 0.80 -24.03 -10.75
CA LEU A 164 0.91 -22.91 -9.81
C LEU A 164 -0.30 -22.83 -8.86
N GLY A 165 -1.51 -23.04 -9.35
CA GLY A 165 -2.72 -23.04 -8.53
C GLY A 165 -2.76 -24.21 -7.55
N ILE A 166 -2.34 -25.40 -7.98
CA ILE A 166 -2.23 -26.59 -7.13
C ILE A 166 -1.25 -26.35 -5.97
N MET A 167 -0.09 -25.73 -6.23
CA MET A 167 0.85 -25.33 -5.17
C MET A 167 0.17 -24.46 -4.09
N ILE A 168 -0.61 -23.46 -4.51
CA ILE A 168 -1.30 -22.53 -3.60
C ILE A 168 -2.43 -23.25 -2.83
N ILE A 169 -3.17 -24.13 -3.50
CA ILE A 169 -4.22 -24.95 -2.87
C ILE A 169 -3.63 -25.84 -1.78
N HIS A 170 -2.52 -26.54 -2.06
CA HIS A 170 -1.87 -27.40 -1.06
C HIS A 170 -1.26 -26.60 0.09
N PHE A 171 -0.58 -25.50 -0.20
CA PHE A 171 -0.07 -24.62 0.85
C PHE A 171 -1.20 -24.13 1.77
N ARG A 172 -2.31 -23.67 1.18
CA ARG A 172 -3.51 -23.25 1.93
C ARG A 172 -4.03 -24.39 2.81
N HIS A 173 -4.11 -25.60 2.28
CA HIS A 173 -4.60 -26.75 3.03
C HIS A 173 -3.67 -27.10 4.20
N SER A 174 -2.36 -27.19 3.96
CA SER A 174 -1.36 -27.51 4.99
C SER A 174 -1.33 -26.47 6.11
N ILE A 175 -1.32 -25.17 5.78
CA ILE A 175 -1.37 -24.08 6.76
C ILE A 175 -2.66 -24.17 7.59
N ASN A 176 -3.82 -24.37 6.95
CA ASN A 176 -5.10 -24.45 7.66
C ASN A 176 -5.25 -25.72 8.50
N GLN A 177 -4.48 -26.78 8.25
CA GLN A 177 -4.54 -27.99 9.08
C GLN A 177 -3.64 -27.92 10.30
N GLN A 178 -2.47 -27.29 10.18
CA GLN A 178 -1.45 -27.33 11.24
C GLN A 178 -1.47 -26.13 12.20
N HIS A 179 -2.31 -25.13 11.95
CA HIS A 179 -2.22 -23.83 12.62
C HIS A 179 -2.49 -23.79 14.14
N GLN A 180 -3.15 -24.78 14.73
CA GLN A 180 -3.69 -24.64 16.09
C GLN A 180 -2.60 -24.51 17.17
N ASP A 181 -1.40 -25.05 16.92
CA ASP A 181 -0.32 -25.12 17.91
C ASP A 181 0.97 -24.37 17.52
N HIS A 182 0.95 -23.63 16.41
CA HIS A 182 2.16 -22.97 15.90
C HIS A 182 2.23 -21.48 16.25
N THR A 183 3.45 -21.03 16.56
CA THR A 183 3.77 -19.62 16.78
C THR A 183 3.67 -18.84 15.48
N PHE A 184 3.47 -17.52 15.58
CA PHE A 184 3.43 -16.65 14.42
C PHE A 184 4.75 -16.73 13.64
N GLN A 185 5.88 -16.80 14.35
CA GLN A 185 7.21 -16.88 13.74
C GLN A 185 7.34 -18.11 12.82
N TYR A 186 6.85 -19.28 13.25
CA TYR A 186 6.87 -20.48 12.42
C TYR A 186 5.98 -20.32 11.18
N LEU A 187 4.74 -19.85 11.36
CA LEU A 187 3.79 -19.64 10.25
C LEU A 187 4.29 -18.59 9.24
N HIS A 188 4.94 -17.55 9.76
CA HIS A 188 5.58 -16.50 8.95
C HIS A 188 6.74 -17.05 8.12
N GLU A 189 7.57 -17.93 8.70
CA GLU A 189 8.66 -18.60 7.99
C GLU A 189 8.12 -19.52 6.88
N GLN A 190 7.09 -20.33 7.18
CA GLN A 190 6.41 -21.17 6.19
C GLN A 190 5.87 -20.35 5.01
N LEU A 191 5.20 -19.23 5.31
CA LEU A 191 4.67 -18.32 4.29
C LEU A 191 5.79 -17.69 3.45
N THR A 192 6.86 -17.24 4.10
CA THR A 192 7.99 -16.57 3.43
C THR A 192 8.69 -17.52 2.47
N LEU A 193 8.98 -18.75 2.91
CA LEU A 193 9.61 -19.78 2.07
C LEU A 193 8.69 -20.23 0.95
N PHE A 194 7.40 -20.39 1.21
CA PHE A 194 6.42 -20.69 0.17
C PHE A 194 6.37 -19.59 -0.90
N CYS A 195 6.25 -18.32 -0.50
CA CYS A 195 6.19 -17.21 -1.45
C CYS A 195 7.47 -17.09 -2.29
N ARG A 196 8.63 -17.35 -1.69
CA ARG A 196 9.92 -17.37 -2.40
C ARG A 196 10.00 -18.54 -3.40
N THR A 197 9.60 -19.73 -2.99
CA THR A 197 9.54 -20.91 -3.87
C THR A 197 8.59 -20.67 -5.03
N LEU A 198 7.43 -20.07 -4.76
CA LEU A 198 6.45 -19.71 -5.79
C LEU A 198 7.01 -18.64 -6.74
N TYR A 199 7.74 -17.64 -6.25
CA TYR A 199 8.44 -16.66 -7.09
C TYR A 199 9.47 -17.33 -8.00
N GLU A 200 10.34 -18.17 -7.46
CA GLU A 200 11.35 -18.90 -8.24
C GLU A 200 10.69 -19.77 -9.32
N THR A 201 9.59 -20.44 -8.97
CA THR A 201 8.79 -21.23 -9.92
C THR A 201 8.23 -20.36 -11.04
N ILE A 202 7.65 -19.20 -10.72
CA ILE A 202 7.12 -18.24 -11.72
C ILE A 202 8.23 -17.74 -12.65
N VAL A 203 9.42 -17.46 -12.11
CA VAL A 203 10.55 -16.97 -12.90
C VAL A 203 10.92 -17.96 -14.00
N VAL A 204 10.96 -19.26 -13.66
CA VAL A 204 11.29 -20.30 -14.65
C VAL A 204 10.08 -20.64 -15.52
N TYR A 205 8.90 -20.82 -14.94
CA TYR A 205 7.66 -21.22 -15.63
C TYR A 205 7.26 -20.25 -16.76
N TYR A 206 7.46 -18.94 -16.55
CA TYR A 206 7.17 -17.92 -17.56
C TYR A 206 8.40 -17.39 -18.27
N ASP A 207 9.57 -17.96 -18.02
CA ASP A 207 10.84 -17.46 -18.53
C ASP A 207 10.97 -15.94 -18.35
N MET A 208 10.77 -15.50 -17.10
CA MET A 208 10.75 -14.09 -16.74
C MET A 208 12.08 -13.40 -17.06
N ILE A 209 13.17 -14.16 -17.16
CA ILE A 209 14.49 -13.63 -17.54
C ILE A 209 14.44 -13.16 -19.00
N ASN A 210 13.98 -14.00 -19.93
CA ASN A 210 13.88 -13.60 -21.33
C ASN A 210 12.76 -12.57 -21.54
N LEU A 211 11.67 -12.64 -20.76
CA LEU A 211 10.66 -11.58 -20.74
C LEU A 211 11.27 -10.23 -20.35
N LYS A 212 12.07 -10.16 -19.28
CA LYS A 212 12.77 -8.94 -18.88
C LYS A 212 13.76 -8.44 -19.94
N LYS A 213 14.51 -9.35 -20.57
CA LYS A 213 15.46 -9.02 -21.64
C LYS A 213 14.78 -8.47 -22.89
N LYS A 214 13.58 -8.99 -23.23
CA LYS A 214 12.80 -8.53 -24.37
C LYS A 214 12.14 -7.17 -24.09
N TYR A 215 11.54 -7.00 -22.91
CA TYR A 215 10.79 -5.80 -22.53
C TYR A 215 11.53 -4.93 -21.51
N GLN A 216 12.84 -4.71 -21.69
CA GLN A 216 13.70 -4.05 -20.68
C GLN A 216 13.13 -2.72 -20.16
N VAL A 217 12.48 -1.97 -21.05
CA VAL A 217 11.96 -0.64 -20.72
C VAL A 217 10.71 -0.70 -19.82
N HIS A 218 9.95 -1.79 -19.88
CA HIS A 218 8.77 -2.05 -19.04
C HIS A 218 9.07 -2.99 -17.86
N ALA A 219 10.21 -3.69 -17.91
CA ALA A 219 10.61 -4.73 -16.97
C ALA A 219 11.14 -4.24 -15.62
N VAL A 220 11.28 -2.92 -15.42
CA VAL A 220 11.74 -2.31 -14.16
C VAL A 220 10.92 -2.81 -12.95
N LEU A 221 9.61 -2.92 -13.15
CA LEU A 221 8.69 -3.39 -12.11
C LEU A 221 8.69 -4.91 -11.94
N LEU A 222 9.23 -5.69 -12.88
CA LEU A 222 9.31 -7.15 -12.75
C LEU A 222 10.46 -7.62 -11.84
N ASN A 223 11.08 -6.73 -11.08
CA ASN A 223 12.12 -7.11 -10.11
C ASN A 223 11.58 -8.04 -9.00
N GLU A 224 12.50 -8.77 -8.37
CA GLU A 224 12.20 -9.77 -7.35
C GLU A 224 11.31 -9.19 -6.23
N GLU A 225 11.66 -8.02 -5.71
CA GLU A 225 10.96 -7.44 -4.57
C GLU A 225 9.50 -7.05 -4.92
N THR A 226 9.26 -6.49 -6.09
CA THR A 226 7.90 -6.14 -6.55
C THR A 226 7.06 -7.39 -6.79
N MET A 227 7.65 -8.42 -7.40
CA MET A 227 6.98 -9.70 -7.65
C MET A 227 6.67 -10.45 -6.35
N LEU A 228 7.61 -10.48 -5.39
CA LEU A 228 7.37 -11.05 -4.06
C LEU A 228 6.24 -10.33 -3.33
N ASN A 229 6.21 -8.98 -3.37
CA ASN A 229 5.09 -8.24 -2.81
C ASN A 229 3.76 -8.62 -3.47
N PHE A 230 3.72 -8.75 -4.80
CA PHE A 230 2.52 -9.20 -5.50
C PHE A 230 2.07 -10.59 -5.02
N ILE A 231 3.00 -11.55 -4.95
CA ILE A 231 2.75 -12.93 -4.51
C ILE A 231 2.26 -12.96 -3.06
N VAL A 232 2.95 -12.30 -2.14
CA VAL A 232 2.55 -12.25 -0.72
C VAL A 232 1.14 -11.65 -0.59
N ASN A 233 0.84 -10.56 -1.29
CA ASN A 233 -0.50 -9.98 -1.24
C ASN A 233 -1.56 -10.91 -1.83
N TYR A 234 -1.24 -11.63 -2.90
CA TYR A 234 -2.15 -12.60 -3.49
C TYR A 234 -2.45 -13.73 -2.49
N VAL A 235 -1.41 -14.38 -1.95
CA VAL A 235 -1.54 -15.48 -0.99
C VAL A 235 -2.29 -15.02 0.27
N MET A 236 -1.95 -13.84 0.80
CA MET A 236 -2.60 -13.26 1.99
C MET A 236 -3.98 -12.66 1.71
N SER A 237 -4.44 -12.60 0.46
CA SER A 237 -5.83 -12.25 0.16
C SER A 237 -6.78 -13.39 0.47
N ASN A 238 -6.27 -14.61 0.70
CA ASN A 238 -7.07 -15.73 1.18
C ASN A 238 -7.45 -15.54 2.65
N GLU A 239 -8.75 -15.55 2.94
CA GLU A 239 -9.28 -15.37 4.29
C GLU A 239 -8.78 -16.45 5.28
N GLY A 240 -8.63 -17.70 4.83
CA GLY A 240 -8.17 -18.80 5.69
C GLY A 240 -6.73 -18.58 6.17
N ILE A 241 -5.82 -18.32 5.22
CA ILE A 241 -4.40 -18.05 5.53
C ILE A 241 -4.27 -16.78 6.38
N TYR A 242 -5.01 -15.73 6.03
CA TYR A 242 -5.04 -14.50 6.83
C TYR A 242 -5.47 -14.77 8.27
N LYS A 243 -6.59 -15.47 8.48
CA LYS A 243 -7.10 -15.79 9.82
C LYS A 243 -6.09 -16.59 10.63
N VAL A 244 -5.42 -17.58 10.02
CA VAL A 244 -4.39 -18.37 10.69
C VAL A 244 -3.26 -17.49 11.23
N LEU A 245 -2.62 -16.68 10.37
CA LEU A 245 -1.50 -15.83 10.80
C LEU A 245 -1.97 -14.74 11.75
N TYR A 246 -3.10 -14.10 11.45
CA TYR A 246 -3.63 -12.98 12.24
C TYR A 246 -4.02 -13.44 13.64
N ASN A 247 -4.69 -14.59 13.78
CA ASN A 247 -5.10 -15.12 15.08
C ASN A 247 -3.90 -15.58 15.91
N SER A 248 -2.87 -16.16 15.28
CA SER A 248 -1.62 -16.51 15.96
C SER A 248 -0.95 -15.25 16.53
N LEU A 249 -0.87 -14.18 15.74
CA LEU A 249 -0.32 -12.90 16.19
C LEU A 249 -1.19 -12.22 17.25
N LEU A 250 -2.52 -12.30 17.12
CA LEU A 250 -3.48 -11.79 18.11
C LEU A 250 -3.31 -12.51 19.45
N LYS A 251 -3.06 -13.83 19.44
CA LYS A 251 -2.76 -14.61 20.65
C LYS A 251 -1.47 -14.15 21.32
N GLU A 252 -0.41 -13.94 20.54
CA GLU A 252 0.88 -13.43 21.04
C GLU A 252 0.79 -12.01 21.61
N LEU A 253 0.00 -11.13 20.97
CA LEU A 253 -0.15 -9.73 21.37
C LEU A 253 -1.38 -9.44 22.24
N GLY A 254 -2.07 -10.47 22.74
CA GLY A 254 -3.37 -10.33 23.41
C GLY A 254 -3.33 -9.46 24.68
N GLN A 255 -2.22 -9.46 25.42
CA GLN A 255 -2.05 -8.56 26.57
C GLN A 255 -1.95 -7.10 26.14
N ILE A 256 -1.19 -6.82 25.08
CA ILE A 256 -1.01 -5.47 24.52
C ILE A 256 -2.33 -4.95 23.94
N GLN A 257 -3.09 -5.81 23.27
CA GLN A 257 -4.43 -5.50 22.78
C GLN A 257 -5.36 -5.06 23.92
N LYS A 258 -5.42 -5.83 25.02
CA LYS A 258 -6.25 -5.50 26.18
C LYS A 258 -5.87 -4.16 26.81
N GLN A 259 -4.57 -3.87 26.93
CA GLN A 259 -4.08 -2.57 27.42
C GLN A 259 -4.51 -1.43 26.50
N THR A 260 -4.39 -1.62 25.19
CA THR A 260 -4.79 -0.65 24.18
C THR A 260 -6.30 -0.40 24.20
N GLU A 261 -7.10 -1.46 24.35
CA GLU A 261 -8.55 -1.38 24.51
C GLU A 261 -8.95 -0.57 25.75
N GLN A 262 -8.36 -0.88 26.90
CA GLN A 262 -8.61 -0.14 28.15
C GLN A 262 -8.27 1.35 27.98
N PHE A 263 -7.12 1.66 27.38
CA PHE A 263 -6.70 3.03 27.13
C PHE A 263 -7.66 3.77 26.20
N PHE A 264 -8.02 3.17 25.06
CA PHE A 264 -8.87 3.81 24.06
C PHE A 264 -10.30 4.02 24.58
N LYS A 265 -10.84 3.09 25.38
CA LYS A 265 -12.14 3.24 26.02
C LYS A 265 -12.13 4.34 27.08
N HIS A 266 -11.10 4.38 27.92
CA HIS A 266 -10.97 5.43 28.94
C HIS A 266 -10.87 6.83 28.33
N ASN A 267 -10.16 6.96 27.21
CA ASN A 267 -9.93 8.24 26.53
C ASN A 267 -10.93 8.52 25.39
N GLN A 268 -12.03 7.76 25.26
CA GLN A 268 -12.94 7.89 24.12
C GLN A 268 -13.56 9.29 23.97
N ASN A 269 -13.67 10.04 25.08
CA ASN A 269 -14.25 11.38 25.12
C ASN A 269 -13.22 12.51 24.98
N ILE A 270 -11.94 12.19 24.76
CA ILE A 270 -10.88 13.20 24.62
C ILE A 270 -11.18 14.18 23.49
N SER A 271 -10.99 15.47 23.74
CA SER A 271 -11.19 16.52 22.73
C SER A 271 -9.95 16.69 21.86
N VAL A 272 -10.02 17.54 20.83
CA VAL A 272 -8.85 17.87 20.01
C VAL A 272 -7.88 18.79 20.78
N GLU A 273 -8.41 19.56 21.73
CA GLU A 273 -7.67 20.46 22.61
C GLU A 273 -6.79 19.69 23.60
N ASP A 274 -7.31 18.60 24.16
CA ASP A 274 -6.62 17.76 25.15
C ASP A 274 -5.42 16.99 24.55
N MET A 275 -5.38 16.86 23.22
CA MET A 275 -4.35 16.10 22.49
C MET A 275 -3.16 16.94 22.04
N GLU A 276 -3.03 18.18 22.53
CA GLU A 276 -1.96 19.12 22.14
C GLU A 276 -1.93 19.40 20.62
N ILE A 277 -3.05 19.21 19.92
CA ILE A 277 -3.16 19.56 18.50
C ILE A 277 -3.04 21.10 18.39
N PRO A 278 -2.12 21.64 17.56
CA PRO A 278 -1.98 23.08 17.42
C PRO A 278 -3.29 23.74 17.00
N LYS A 279 -3.57 24.94 17.54
CA LYS A 279 -4.86 25.64 17.35
C LYS A 279 -5.24 25.80 15.87
N ASP A 280 -4.24 25.98 15.01
CA ASP A 280 -4.43 26.13 13.57
C ASP A 280 -4.98 24.85 12.92
N PHE A 281 -4.71 23.69 13.51
CA PHE A 281 -5.16 22.37 13.06
C PHE A 281 -6.36 21.82 13.85
N GLN A 282 -6.91 22.60 14.79
CA GLN A 282 -8.16 22.26 15.47
C GLN A 282 -9.34 22.58 14.54
N LEU A 283 -9.99 21.54 14.00
CA LEU A 283 -11.13 21.64 13.07
C LEU A 283 -12.44 21.99 13.81
N LYS A 284 -12.44 23.06 14.61
CA LYS A 284 -13.53 23.44 15.53
C LYS A 284 -14.89 23.69 14.88
N SER A 285 -14.91 24.02 13.60
CA SER A 285 -16.15 24.21 12.83
C SER A 285 -16.85 22.89 12.48
N GLN A 286 -16.21 21.74 12.70
CA GLN A 286 -16.77 20.43 12.40
C GLN A 286 -17.25 19.75 13.69
N GLN A 287 -18.49 19.25 13.67
CA GLN A 287 -19.06 18.50 14.79
C GLN A 287 -18.26 17.22 15.12
N ASN A 288 -17.62 16.61 14.11
CA ASN A 288 -16.76 15.44 14.25
C ASN A 288 -15.44 15.64 13.48
N PRO A 289 -14.43 16.27 14.10
CA PRO A 289 -13.12 16.49 13.50
C PRO A 289 -12.53 15.17 12.96
N TYR A 290 -11.97 15.21 11.75
CA TYR A 290 -11.28 14.07 11.13
C TYR A 290 -12.15 12.81 10.94
N SER A 291 -13.48 12.93 10.97
CA SER A 291 -14.40 11.78 10.87
C SER A 291 -14.17 10.87 9.65
N GLN A 292 -13.81 11.46 8.50
CA GLN A 292 -13.48 10.69 7.30
C GLN A 292 -12.20 9.86 7.46
N ALA A 293 -11.16 10.45 8.08
CA ALA A 293 -9.90 9.77 8.35
C ALA A 293 -10.10 8.64 9.36
N ILE A 294 -10.91 8.87 10.41
CA ILE A 294 -11.30 7.85 11.40
C ILE A 294 -11.99 6.67 10.69
N LYS A 295 -13.02 6.92 9.88
CA LYS A 295 -13.74 5.89 9.12
C LYS A 295 -12.82 5.17 8.12
N THR A 296 -11.84 5.86 7.55
CA THR A 296 -10.87 5.24 6.64
C THR A 296 -9.95 4.30 7.40
N LEU A 297 -9.40 4.72 8.54
CA LEU A 297 -8.53 3.87 9.36
C LEU A 297 -9.25 2.60 9.84
N GLN A 298 -10.54 2.69 10.21
CA GLN A 298 -11.38 1.54 10.57
C GLN A 298 -11.51 0.48 9.46
N LYS A 299 -11.20 0.81 8.20
CA LYS A 299 -11.17 -0.17 7.11
C LYS A 299 -9.99 -1.15 7.21
N LEU A 300 -9.02 -0.93 8.11
CA LEU A 300 -7.92 -1.89 8.38
C LEU A 300 -8.45 -3.29 8.69
N ASN A 301 -9.54 -3.38 9.47
CA ASN A 301 -10.18 -4.64 9.87
C ASN A 301 -10.82 -5.38 8.69
N LYS A 302 -11.06 -4.69 7.57
CA LYS A 302 -11.71 -5.24 6.37
C LYS A 302 -10.72 -5.62 5.26
N LYS A 303 -9.42 -5.53 5.51
CA LYS A 303 -8.36 -5.82 4.53
C LYS A 303 -7.48 -6.95 5.02
N TYR A 304 -7.18 -7.92 4.16
CA TYR A 304 -6.33 -9.07 4.49
C TYR A 304 -4.90 -8.86 4.02
N GLY A 305 -4.70 -8.53 2.74
CA GLY A 305 -3.36 -8.32 2.17
C GLY A 305 -2.61 -7.17 2.84
N PRO A 306 -1.31 -7.34 3.15
CA PRO A 306 -0.52 -6.33 3.88
C PRO A 306 -0.40 -5.01 3.11
N SER A 307 -0.24 -5.04 1.79
CA SER A 307 -0.23 -3.82 0.96
C SER A 307 -1.59 -3.12 0.93
N SER A 308 -2.69 -3.87 1.01
CA SER A 308 -4.02 -3.28 1.11
C SER A 308 -4.23 -2.55 2.43
N LYS A 309 -3.65 -3.05 3.53
CA LYS A 309 -3.65 -2.36 4.83
C LYS A 309 -2.78 -1.10 4.79
N VAL A 310 -1.59 -1.16 4.17
CA VAL A 310 -0.74 0.04 3.98
C VAL A 310 -1.46 1.11 3.16
N LYS A 311 -2.20 0.73 2.12
CA LYS A 311 -3.03 1.67 1.35
C LYS A 311 -4.08 2.38 2.22
N VAL A 312 -4.68 1.69 3.19
CA VAL A 312 -5.58 2.32 4.17
C VAL A 312 -4.82 3.35 5.00
N ILE A 313 -3.60 3.02 5.44
CA ILE A 313 -2.72 3.90 6.24
C ILE A 313 -2.37 5.19 5.48
N ILE A 314 -2.00 5.05 4.21
CA ILE A 314 -1.70 6.19 3.33
C ILE A 314 -2.94 7.05 3.14
N ASN A 315 -4.08 6.43 2.83
CA ASN A 315 -5.32 7.16 2.52
C ASN A 315 -5.82 8.00 3.72
N PHE A 316 -5.82 7.46 4.95
CA PHE A 316 -6.25 8.27 6.09
C PHE A 316 -5.25 9.41 6.38
N SER A 317 -3.94 9.16 6.20
CA SER A 317 -2.91 10.19 6.38
C SER A 317 -3.06 11.33 5.37
N GLN A 318 -3.36 11.01 4.11
CA GLN A 318 -3.64 12.02 3.07
C GLN A 318 -4.94 12.78 3.36
N GLN A 319 -5.97 12.11 3.89
CA GLN A 319 -7.22 12.77 4.30
C GLN A 319 -7.00 13.77 5.44
N ILE A 320 -6.14 13.46 6.42
CA ILE A 320 -5.76 14.42 7.47
C ILE A 320 -5.19 15.69 6.84
N GLN A 321 -4.22 15.53 5.94
CA GLN A 321 -3.58 16.66 5.28
C GLN A 321 -4.58 17.45 4.43
N GLN A 322 -5.52 16.78 3.76
CA GLN A 322 -6.57 17.45 2.99
C GLN A 322 -7.51 18.26 3.89
N HIS A 323 -8.01 17.65 4.97
CA HIS A 323 -8.91 18.33 5.91
C HIS A 323 -8.30 19.59 6.51
N VAL A 324 -7.00 19.52 6.84
CA VAL A 324 -6.27 20.68 7.35
C VAL A 324 -6.06 21.74 6.27
N ARG A 325 -5.73 21.35 5.03
CA ARG A 325 -5.64 22.31 3.91
C ARG A 325 -6.96 23.03 3.70
N ASP A 326 -8.07 22.29 3.58
CA ASP A 326 -9.39 22.87 3.37
C ASP A 326 -9.78 23.83 4.50
N ALA A 327 -9.47 23.48 5.75
CA ALA A 327 -9.73 24.35 6.89
C ALA A 327 -8.87 25.62 6.90
N ASN A 328 -7.60 25.53 6.48
CA ASN A 328 -6.69 26.66 6.40
C ASN A 328 -7.04 27.60 5.23
N GLU A 329 -7.43 27.05 4.07
CA GLU A 329 -7.94 27.83 2.93
C GLU A 329 -9.17 28.64 3.32
N ASN A 330 -10.12 28.03 4.04
CA ASN A 330 -11.30 28.72 4.56
C ASN A 330 -10.96 29.82 5.59
N ARG A 331 -9.80 29.74 6.25
CA ARG A 331 -9.29 30.75 7.18
C ARG A 331 -8.37 31.78 6.52
N GLY A 332 -8.11 31.66 5.20
CA GLY A 332 -7.18 32.52 4.47
C GLY A 332 -5.71 32.31 4.84
N SER A 333 -5.35 31.19 5.47
CA SER A 333 -3.97 30.84 5.85
C SER A 333 -3.43 29.72 4.95
N SER A 334 -2.14 29.77 4.62
CA SER A 334 -1.46 28.71 3.85
C SER A 334 -0.56 27.86 4.75
N LEU A 335 -0.99 27.59 5.98
CA LEU A 335 -0.19 26.86 6.95
C LEU A 335 0.03 25.42 6.49
N LEU A 336 1.30 25.04 6.41
CA LEU A 336 1.74 23.72 5.96
C LEU A 336 2.04 22.85 7.18
N MET A 337 1.37 21.70 7.26
CA MET A 337 1.52 20.76 8.36
C MET A 337 2.91 20.09 8.33
N GLN A 338 3.67 20.22 9.42
CA GLN A 338 4.93 19.53 9.63
C GLN A 338 4.70 18.13 10.23
N ALA A 339 5.77 17.33 10.38
CA ALA A 339 5.66 15.98 10.95
C ALA A 339 5.23 16.02 12.42
N ASP A 340 5.75 16.99 13.18
CA ASP A 340 5.42 17.20 14.59
C ASP A 340 3.94 17.56 14.79
N ASP A 341 3.33 18.28 13.84
CA ASP A 341 1.92 18.63 13.87
C ASP A 341 1.00 17.42 13.57
N LEU A 342 1.51 16.45 12.80
CA LEU A 342 0.75 15.29 12.35
C LEU A 342 0.58 14.25 13.47
N LEU A 343 1.58 14.07 14.33
CA LEU A 343 1.56 13.05 15.39
C LEU A 343 0.38 13.22 16.36
N PRO A 344 0.13 14.40 16.97
CA PRO A 344 -1.04 14.66 17.81
C PRO A 344 -2.38 14.30 17.17
N ILE A 345 -2.54 14.62 15.87
CA ILE A 345 -3.75 14.33 15.11
C ILE A 345 -3.93 12.82 14.92
N ILE A 346 -2.84 12.11 14.57
CA ILE A 346 -2.89 10.64 14.43
C ILE A 346 -3.24 9.97 15.76
N LYS A 347 -2.68 10.44 16.89
CA LYS A 347 -3.02 9.92 18.22
C LYS A 347 -4.50 10.10 18.53
N TYR A 348 -5.06 11.28 18.24
CA TYR A 348 -6.50 11.54 18.39
C TYR A 348 -7.33 10.55 17.55
N ILE A 349 -6.97 10.39 16.28
CA ILE A 349 -7.67 9.48 15.36
C ILE A 349 -7.57 8.02 15.82
N LEU A 350 -6.42 7.58 16.33
CA LEU A 350 -6.24 6.23 16.90
C LEU A 350 -7.25 5.97 18.01
N ILE A 351 -7.31 6.87 19.01
CA ILE A 351 -8.27 6.76 20.12
C ILE A 351 -9.71 6.75 19.59
N LYS A 352 -10.07 7.68 18.71
CA LYS A 352 -11.45 7.77 18.17
C LYS A 352 -11.82 6.62 17.23
N SER A 353 -10.85 5.95 16.62
CA SER A 353 -11.09 4.82 15.71
C SER A 353 -11.52 3.56 16.44
N GLN A 354 -11.15 3.41 17.72
CA GLN A 354 -11.46 2.25 18.56
C GLN A 354 -11.02 0.91 17.94
N ILE A 355 -9.88 0.91 17.22
CA ILE A 355 -9.25 -0.30 16.68
C ILE A 355 -8.32 -0.87 17.74
N TYR A 356 -8.80 -1.81 18.54
CA TYR A 356 -8.08 -2.32 19.71
C TYR A 356 -6.92 -3.26 19.36
N ASP A 357 -6.99 -3.93 18.22
CA ASP A 357 -5.99 -4.84 17.66
C ASP A 357 -5.01 -4.12 16.70
N ILE A 358 -4.86 -2.80 16.84
CA ILE A 358 -4.01 -1.99 15.96
C ILE A 358 -2.54 -2.48 15.93
N ASP A 359 -2.00 -2.97 17.05
CA ASP A 359 -0.66 -3.58 17.09
C ASP A 359 -0.53 -4.82 16.23
N VAL A 360 -1.59 -5.64 16.22
CA VAL A 360 -1.63 -6.84 15.40
C VAL A 360 -1.58 -6.43 13.94
N HIS A 361 -2.36 -5.42 13.53
CA HIS A 361 -2.29 -4.89 12.15
C HIS A 361 -0.92 -4.31 11.81
N LEU A 362 -0.30 -3.54 12.69
CA LEU A 362 1.00 -2.90 12.44
C LEU A 362 2.12 -3.94 12.38
N THR A 363 2.14 -4.89 13.29
CA THR A 363 3.13 -5.98 13.32
C THR A 363 2.95 -6.91 12.13
N TYR A 364 1.70 -7.22 11.77
CA TYR A 364 1.37 -7.98 10.57
C TYR A 364 1.90 -7.30 9.30
N ILE A 365 1.70 -5.98 9.16
CA ILE A 365 2.24 -5.22 8.04
C ILE A 365 3.77 -5.30 8.05
N GLU A 366 4.41 -4.94 9.17
CA GLU A 366 5.87 -4.90 9.30
C GLU A 366 6.55 -6.22 8.95
N LYS A 367 5.94 -7.35 9.34
CA LYS A 367 6.51 -8.68 9.10
C LYS A 367 6.30 -9.17 7.67
N LEU A 368 5.28 -8.68 6.95
CA LEU A 368 4.86 -9.24 5.66
C LEU A 368 5.13 -8.36 4.44
N ILE A 369 5.41 -7.08 4.61
CA ILE A 369 5.85 -6.23 3.49
C ILE A 369 7.37 -6.26 3.34
N THR A 370 7.86 -6.01 2.12
CA THR A 370 9.31 -5.99 1.86
C THR A 370 10.00 -4.77 2.46
N ASN A 371 11.30 -4.92 2.71
CA ASN A 371 12.14 -3.83 3.23
C ASN A 371 12.15 -2.59 2.33
N GLY A 372 12.15 -2.73 1.00
CA GLY A 372 12.10 -1.58 0.11
C GLY A 372 10.77 -0.83 0.17
N MET A 373 9.65 -1.53 0.41
CA MET A 373 8.36 -0.91 0.68
C MET A 373 8.35 -0.21 2.05
N LEU A 374 8.96 -0.80 3.09
CA LEU A 374 9.09 -0.13 4.39
C LEU A 374 10.01 1.10 4.37
N ASN A 375 11.01 1.11 3.48
CA ASN A 375 11.95 2.22 3.35
C ASN A 375 11.45 3.32 2.40
N SER A 376 10.19 3.23 1.99
CA SER A 376 9.54 4.15 1.07
C SER A 376 8.69 5.19 1.81
N THR A 377 8.10 6.13 1.08
CA THR A 377 7.13 7.09 1.63
C THR A 377 5.89 6.37 2.16
N SER A 378 5.49 5.24 1.56
CA SER A 378 4.45 4.37 2.09
C SER A 378 4.82 3.81 3.47
N GLY A 379 6.09 3.43 3.65
CA GLY A 379 6.63 2.98 4.94
C GLY A 379 6.73 4.09 5.98
N TYR A 380 7.02 5.33 5.57
CA TYR A 380 6.97 6.50 6.46
C TYR A 380 5.63 6.64 7.17
N TYR A 381 4.50 6.48 6.46
CA TYR A 381 3.17 6.59 7.09
C TYR A 381 2.91 5.45 8.09
N VAL A 382 3.38 4.24 7.81
CA VAL A 382 3.30 3.11 8.74
C VAL A 382 4.10 3.39 10.01
N VAL A 383 5.36 3.83 9.85
CA VAL A 383 6.23 4.15 10.99
C VAL A 383 5.71 5.34 11.79
N THR A 384 5.09 6.34 11.14
CA THR A 384 4.44 7.47 11.82
C THR A 384 3.27 6.99 12.69
N LEU A 385 2.46 6.06 12.18
CA LEU A 385 1.35 5.48 12.93
C LEU A 385 1.86 4.63 14.12
N GLN A 386 2.93 3.85 13.92
CA GLN A 386 3.61 3.11 14.99
C GLN A 386 4.13 4.07 16.08
N ALA A 387 4.81 5.16 15.69
CA ALA A 387 5.34 6.15 16.62
C ALA A 387 4.23 6.84 17.43
N ALA A 388 3.10 7.17 16.80
CA ALA A 388 1.94 7.74 17.49
C ALA A 388 1.38 6.76 18.55
N LEU A 389 1.20 5.48 18.19
CA LEU A 389 0.73 4.45 19.10
C LEU A 389 1.70 4.20 20.27
N SER A 390 3.00 4.09 19.97
CA SER A 390 4.04 3.95 20.99
C SER A 390 4.09 5.14 21.94
N SER A 391 3.87 6.35 21.44
CA SER A 391 3.83 7.55 22.28
C SER A 391 2.61 7.56 23.21
N LEU A 392 1.45 7.05 22.77
CA LEU A 392 0.28 6.88 23.64
C LEU A 392 0.57 5.90 24.78
N ARG A 393 1.33 4.84 24.51
CA ARG A 393 1.74 3.89 25.56
C ARG A 393 2.70 4.48 26.58
N LYS A 394 3.66 5.29 26.15
CA LYS A 394 4.59 5.96 27.07
C LYS A 394 3.86 6.86 28.06
N GLN A 395 2.75 7.49 27.64
CA GLN A 395 1.90 8.26 28.54
C GLN A 395 1.23 7.38 29.61
N GLN A 396 1.01 6.09 29.35
CA GLN A 396 0.50 5.13 30.33
C GLN A 396 1.59 4.48 31.19
N ASN A 397 2.74 4.15 30.61
CA ASN A 397 3.83 3.41 31.26
C ASN A 397 5.20 3.90 30.75
N PRO A 398 5.93 4.73 31.53
CA PRO A 398 7.21 5.31 31.09
C PRO A 398 8.38 4.32 30.97
N ILE A 399 8.19 3.03 31.28
CA ILE A 399 9.26 2.00 31.37
C ILE A 399 9.53 1.28 30.01
N LEU A 400 8.73 1.50 28.96
CA LEU A 400 8.96 0.89 27.64
C LEU A 400 9.90 1.75 26.77
N ASP A 401 11.22 1.47 26.79
CA ASP A 401 12.20 2.32 26.09
C ASP A 401 12.90 1.66 24.88
N ASN A 402 13.09 0.33 24.87
CA ASN A 402 13.91 -0.34 23.86
C ASN A 402 13.28 -0.45 22.45
N ASP A 403 12.02 -0.89 22.35
CA ASP A 403 11.34 -0.98 21.03
C ASP A 403 11.03 0.41 20.46
N ILE A 404 10.80 1.37 21.34
CA ILE A 404 10.52 2.77 20.98
C ILE A 404 11.78 3.44 20.42
N LYS A 405 12.96 3.08 20.92
CA LYS A 405 14.23 3.57 20.37
C LYS A 405 14.41 3.16 18.91
N LYS A 406 14.16 1.88 18.57
CA LYS A 406 14.22 1.38 17.19
C LYS A 406 13.22 2.07 16.26
N ILE A 407 11.97 2.26 16.72
CA ILE A 407 10.93 2.96 15.94
C ILE A 407 11.31 4.44 15.72
N LYS A 408 11.83 5.11 16.75
CA LYS A 408 12.29 6.52 16.65
C LYS A 408 13.46 6.68 15.68
N GLU A 409 14.46 5.80 15.76
CA GLU A 409 15.60 5.80 14.84
C GLU A 409 15.13 5.63 13.38
N ARG A 410 14.22 4.69 13.13
CA ARG A 410 13.64 4.47 11.81
C ARG A 410 12.81 5.65 11.32
N PHE A 411 11.97 6.23 12.19
CA PHE A 411 11.18 7.41 11.88
C PHE A 411 12.08 8.57 11.44
N HIS A 412 13.14 8.85 12.22
CA HIS A 412 14.08 9.91 11.93
C HIS A 412 14.80 9.70 10.60
N GLN A 413 15.25 8.48 10.31
CA GLN A 413 15.88 8.14 9.02
C GLN A 413 14.93 8.36 7.84
N LEU A 414 13.67 7.91 7.95
CA LEU A 414 12.66 8.10 6.90
C LEU A 414 12.27 9.57 6.72
N GLU A 415 12.25 10.34 7.80
CA GLU A 415 11.97 11.77 7.74
C GLU A 415 13.05 12.52 6.95
N LEU A 416 14.33 12.25 7.24
CA LEU A 416 15.46 12.83 6.51
C LEU A 416 15.40 12.49 5.00
N GLN A 417 15.05 11.25 4.66
CA GLN A 417 14.95 10.81 3.27
C GLN A 417 13.75 11.41 2.53
N ASN A 418 12.63 11.65 3.20
CA ASN A 418 11.39 12.13 2.57
C ASN A 418 11.23 13.67 2.58
N ARG A 419 12.04 14.40 3.35
CA ARG A 419 12.03 15.88 3.42
C ARG A 419 12.12 16.59 2.05
N PRO A 420 12.97 16.17 1.09
CA PRO A 420 13.11 16.84 -0.21
C PRO A 420 11.91 16.59 -1.14
N ARG A 421 11.28 15.41 -1.05
CA ARG A 421 10.17 15.00 -1.93
C ARG A 421 8.88 15.76 -1.62
N ARG A 422 8.59 15.99 -0.34
CA ARG A 422 7.47 16.85 0.06
C ARG A 422 7.66 18.29 -0.42
N MET A 423 8.89 18.81 -0.36
CA MET A 423 9.20 20.16 -0.86
C MET A 423 9.00 20.28 -2.38
N SER A 424 9.23 19.22 -3.17
CA SER A 424 9.07 19.25 -4.63
C SER A 424 7.62 19.04 -5.10
N GLU A 425 6.86 18.13 -4.46
CA GLU A 425 5.41 17.98 -4.70
C GLU A 425 4.65 19.26 -4.28
N ASN A 426 5.01 19.84 -3.13
CA ASN A 426 4.41 21.09 -2.67
C ASN A 426 4.80 22.30 -3.53
N LYS A 427 6.01 22.34 -4.10
CA LYS A 427 6.42 23.38 -5.08
C LYS A 427 5.72 23.25 -6.43
N LYS A 428 5.43 22.03 -6.89
CA LYS A 428 4.65 21.81 -8.12
C LYS A 428 3.20 22.25 -7.93
N LEU A 429 2.61 21.96 -6.76
CA LEU A 429 1.26 22.37 -6.43
C LEU A 429 1.14 23.88 -6.18
N SER A 430 2.08 24.52 -5.47
CA SER A 430 2.05 25.98 -5.26
C SER A 430 2.25 26.80 -6.54
N ARG A 431 3.02 26.29 -7.52
CA ARG A 431 3.15 26.91 -8.84
C ARG A 431 1.89 26.81 -9.70
N LEU A 432 1.10 25.73 -9.56
CA LEU A 432 -0.18 25.56 -10.26
C LEU A 432 -1.26 26.54 -9.77
N TYR A 433 -1.14 27.06 -8.54
CA TYR A 433 -2.09 27.99 -7.93
C TYR A 433 -1.54 29.40 -7.71
N SER A 434 -0.41 29.74 -8.33
CA SER A 434 0.08 31.12 -8.36
C SER A 434 -0.84 31.94 -9.27
N ILE A 435 -1.87 32.55 -8.70
CA ILE A 435 -2.70 33.56 -9.37
C ILE A 435 -1.78 34.69 -9.83
N PRO A 436 -1.80 35.11 -11.11
CA PRO A 436 -1.04 36.29 -11.54
C PRO A 436 -1.59 37.50 -10.79
N GLN A 437 -0.82 38.04 -9.84
CA GLN A 437 -1.18 39.28 -9.18
C GLN A 437 -1.18 40.40 -10.23
N LYS A 438 -2.34 41.04 -10.42
CA LYS A 438 -2.42 42.31 -11.14
C LYS A 438 -1.45 43.31 -10.49
N PRO A 439 -0.73 44.13 -11.28
CA PRO A 439 0.22 45.09 -10.73
C PRO A 439 -0.50 46.07 -9.81
N LYS A 440 -0.09 46.09 -8.53
CA LYS A 440 -0.53 47.12 -7.58
C LYS A 440 0.08 48.45 -8.00
N ILE A 441 -0.83 49.39 -8.28
CA ILE A 441 -0.56 50.82 -8.40
C ILE A 441 0.12 51.27 -7.10
N MET A 442 1.22 52.01 -7.27
CA MET A 442 1.96 52.68 -6.22
C MET A 442 1.02 53.51 -5.33
N GLN A 443 1.06 53.27 -4.02
CA GLN A 443 0.91 54.34 -3.04
C GLN A 443 1.83 54.07 -1.85
N ASN A 444 2.66 55.07 -1.62
CA ASN A 444 3.75 55.16 -0.66
C ASN A 444 3.25 55.37 0.76
N ASN A 445 4.12 54.97 1.70
CA ASN A 445 4.29 55.47 3.06
C ASN A 445 3.42 54.93 4.20
N GLN A 446 4.14 54.66 5.31
CA GLN A 446 3.70 54.24 6.65
C GLN A 446 3.38 52.74 6.71
N ILE A 447 4.16 51.87 7.35
CA ILE A 447 4.59 51.90 8.75
C ILE A 447 5.92 51.15 8.86
N ARG A 448 6.96 51.87 9.28
CA ARG A 448 8.27 51.33 9.69
C ARG A 448 8.43 51.66 11.16
N ALA A 449 7.76 50.91 12.03
CA ALA A 449 7.99 50.91 13.48
C ALA A 449 7.21 49.73 14.08
N GLN A 450 7.87 48.58 14.24
CA GLN A 450 7.57 47.50 15.22
C GLN A 450 8.43 46.23 14.93
N SER A 451 9.72 46.41 14.65
CA SER A 451 10.66 45.30 14.40
C SER A 451 11.90 45.39 15.29
N THR A 452 11.70 45.60 16.60
CA THR A 452 12.77 45.54 17.62
C THR A 452 12.16 45.39 19.01
N ALA A 453 11.54 44.24 19.32
CA ALA A 453 11.14 43.89 20.70
C ALA A 453 10.81 42.40 20.91
N TYR A 454 11.64 41.45 20.46
CA TYR A 454 11.49 40.03 20.83
C TYR A 454 12.83 39.29 20.93
N HIS A 455 13.82 39.89 21.59
CA HIS A 455 15.10 39.20 21.84
C HIS A 455 15.67 39.27 23.26
N GLN A 456 14.90 39.66 24.27
CA GLN A 456 15.33 39.56 25.67
C GLN A 456 14.13 39.30 26.60
N ARG A 457 13.81 38.03 26.83
CA ARG A 457 13.06 37.56 28.02
C ARG A 457 13.19 36.05 28.23
N PHE A 458 14.43 35.59 28.32
CA PHE A 458 14.79 34.33 28.96
C PHE A 458 16.03 34.62 29.81
N ILE A 459 15.81 34.99 31.07
CA ILE A 459 16.65 34.77 32.25
C ILE A 459 15.92 35.43 33.43
N SER A 460 15.86 34.71 34.54
CA SER A 460 15.37 35.05 35.89
C SER A 460 13.91 34.69 36.20
N LEU A 461 13.79 33.67 37.05
CA LEU A 461 12.90 33.52 38.22
C LEU A 461 12.60 32.03 38.46
N HIS A 462 13.65 31.31 38.86
CA HIS A 462 13.57 30.42 40.02
C HIS A 462 14.50 30.99 41.09
N THR A 463 13.91 31.78 41.97
CA THR A 463 14.13 31.62 43.42
C THR A 463 13.30 30.45 43.91
#